data_AF-A0A7W2XY54-F1
#
_entry.id   AF-A0A7W2XY54-F1
#
_cell.length_a   1.000
_cell.length_b   1.000
_cell.length_c   1.000
_cell.angle_alpha   90.00
_cell.angle_beta   90.00
_cell.angle_gamma   90.00
#
_symmetry.space_group_name_H-M   'P 1'
#
loop_
_entity.id
_entity.type
_entity.pdbx_description
1 polymer ?
#
loop_
_entity_poly.entity_id
_entity_poly.type
_entity_poly.pdbx_seq_one_letter_code
_entity_poly.pdbx_strand_id
1 'polypeptide(L)'
;MPKTLQNNEIYPVEIQCHECALTVKLPVLKENQKAQCPRCGYTLSAIHRNANERIVAFAITALIFLLASLPFTFLSFSANGLENHFNAMTSFMVLIDNNYQLLALIEFLTIFAIPTVVLLSLIYLLIPLNKGLYPKYGGRVLALVFKLLPWSMVEIFLIGTLVSLIKIISMADIALGLSFYAFILFTLSMTLVVLYIDKRALYQLLAKVEKAHNIEIHQSHTKVAQEDPIKQALSVQKTWALLLTAVVLYIPANTLPIMTTHFWGQDDPSTIIGGVILLWNLGSYPIATIIFIASVVIPVAKILVLAWLNYSVQKQSDRLSLERIKWYRMAEFVGRWSMVDVFVVIILASLIQLGPAMSITPGAATLAFSGLVIVTMLAAMSFEPQLIWKNIKNYE
;
A
#
# COMPACT_ATOMS: atom_id res chain seq x y z
N MET A 1 40.64 -10.09 -7.61
CA MET A 1 40.43 -9.08 -6.54
C MET A 1 41.57 -8.07 -6.61
N PRO A 2 41.37 -6.82 -7.08
CA PRO A 2 42.34 -5.75 -6.89
C PRO A 2 41.95 -4.83 -5.72
N LYS A 3 42.96 -4.47 -4.91
CA LYS A 3 42.93 -3.75 -3.64
C LYS A 3 42.95 -2.20 -3.79
N THR A 4 42.05 -1.59 -4.58
CA THR A 4 42.12 -0.13 -4.85
C THR A 4 40.82 0.65 -4.62
N LEU A 5 39.98 0.25 -3.66
CA LEU A 5 38.71 0.94 -3.34
C LEU A 5 38.70 1.65 -1.97
N GLN A 6 39.84 2.11 -1.45
CA GLN A 6 39.91 2.75 -0.13
C GLN A 6 40.14 4.26 -0.08
N ASN A 7 40.33 4.96 -1.21
CA ASN A 7 40.35 6.43 -1.21
C ASN A 7 39.01 6.98 -1.72
N ASN A 8 38.02 6.99 -0.83
CA ASN A 8 36.83 7.81 -0.98
C ASN A 8 37.13 9.16 -0.31
N GLU A 9 37.61 10.15 -1.06
CA GLU A 9 37.42 11.55 -0.67
C GLU A 9 35.91 11.82 -0.74
N ILE A 10 35.22 11.70 0.40
CA ILE A 10 33.75 11.80 0.47
C ILE A 10 33.38 13.28 0.52
N TYR A 11 33.19 13.88 -0.66
CA TYR A 11 32.58 15.20 -0.76
C TYR A 11 31.17 15.17 -0.14
N PRO A 12 30.78 16.18 0.67
CA PRO A 12 29.42 16.28 1.19
C PRO A 12 28.45 16.39 0.01
N VAL A 13 27.60 15.37 -0.16
CA VAL A 13 26.61 15.35 -1.24
C VAL A 13 25.44 16.25 -0.83
N GLU A 14 25.19 17.29 -1.61
CA GLU A 14 23.99 18.10 -1.49
C GLU A 14 22.77 17.29 -1.99
N ILE A 15 21.73 17.25 -1.16
CA ILE A 15 20.47 16.59 -1.48
C ILE A 15 19.32 17.56 -1.32
N GLN A 16 18.42 17.58 -2.29
CA GLN A 16 17.09 18.15 -2.14
C GLN A 16 16.12 17.19 -1.41
N CYS A 17 15.50 17.66 -0.33
CA CYS A 17 14.47 16.90 0.38
C CYS A 17 13.24 16.63 -0.50
N HIS A 18 12.75 15.39 -0.52
CA HIS A 18 11.59 15.00 -1.33
C HIS A 18 10.31 15.78 -0.97
N GLU A 19 10.09 16.05 0.32
CA GLU A 19 8.84 16.67 0.79
C GLU A 19 8.87 18.20 0.78
N CYS A 20 9.95 18.83 1.25
CA CYS A 20 9.98 20.29 1.45
C CYS A 20 10.93 21.03 0.50
N ALA A 21 11.54 20.30 -0.46
CA ALA A 21 12.48 20.82 -1.45
C ALA A 21 13.73 21.52 -0.87
N LEU A 22 13.97 21.46 0.45
CA LEU A 22 15.16 22.06 1.07
C LEU A 22 16.43 21.30 0.63
N THR A 23 17.42 22.02 0.13
CA THR A 23 18.77 21.49 -0.12
C THR A 23 19.53 21.37 1.19
N VAL A 24 19.95 20.16 1.53
CA VAL A 24 20.67 19.80 2.74
C VAL A 24 22.00 19.16 2.36
N LYS A 25 23.09 19.56 3.01
CA LYS A 25 24.38 18.86 2.90
C LYS A 25 24.33 17.61 3.76
N LEU A 26 24.39 16.43 3.15
CA LEU A 26 24.30 15.18 3.90
C LEU A 26 25.64 14.91 4.61
N PRO A 27 25.67 14.72 5.94
CA PRO A 27 26.88 14.28 6.62
C PRO A 27 27.19 12.83 6.26
N VAL A 28 28.46 12.42 6.44
CA VAL A 28 28.86 11.01 6.27
C VAL A 28 28.18 10.17 7.36
N LEU A 29 27.21 9.35 6.97
CA LEU A 29 26.49 8.46 7.88
C LEU A 29 27.31 7.22 8.18
N LYS A 30 27.40 6.84 9.46
CA LYS A 30 27.92 5.53 9.89
C LYS A 30 26.79 4.48 9.86
N GLU A 31 27.15 3.21 10.04
CA GLU A 31 26.17 2.12 10.13
C GLU A 31 25.11 2.40 11.21
N ASN A 32 23.85 2.09 10.91
CA ASN A 32 22.67 2.33 11.75
C ASN A 32 22.37 3.80 12.07
N GLN A 33 22.94 4.75 11.31
CA GLN A 33 22.56 6.16 11.40
C GLN A 33 21.56 6.54 10.32
N LYS A 34 20.69 7.49 10.65
CA LYS A 34 19.70 8.09 9.74
C LYS A 34 19.90 9.60 9.67
N ALA A 35 19.84 10.15 8.46
CA ALA A 35 19.79 11.59 8.24
C ALA A 35 18.32 12.05 8.17
N GLN A 36 18.00 13.14 8.86
CA GLN A 36 16.66 13.75 8.82
C GLN A 36 16.75 15.18 8.29
N CYS A 37 15.73 15.60 7.55
CA CYS A 37 15.62 16.98 7.09
C CYS A 37 15.34 17.91 8.29
N PRO A 38 16.12 18.99 8.47
CA PRO A 38 15.93 19.91 9.60
C PRO A 38 14.63 20.72 9.51
N ARG A 39 14.04 20.86 8.31
CA ARG A 39 12.80 21.63 8.09
C ARG A 39 11.54 20.79 8.33
N CYS A 40 11.41 19.65 7.66
CA CYS A 40 10.18 18.84 7.74
C CYS A 40 10.33 17.55 8.58
N GLY A 41 11.54 17.17 8.98
CA GLY A 41 11.79 15.92 9.70
C GLY A 41 11.72 14.65 8.83
N TYR A 42 11.65 14.77 7.51
CA TYR A 42 11.66 13.61 6.60
C TYR A 42 13.00 12.87 6.65
N THR A 43 12.99 11.54 6.70
CA THR A 43 14.22 10.73 6.67
C THR A 43 14.84 10.78 5.27
N LEU A 44 15.98 11.45 5.14
CA LEU A 44 16.67 11.67 3.87
C LEU A 44 17.45 10.43 3.38
N SER A 45 17.99 9.66 4.32
CA SER A 45 18.68 8.38 4.08
C SER A 45 18.89 7.66 5.41
N ALA A 46 18.80 6.33 5.40
CA ALA A 46 19.18 5.46 6.50
C ALA A 46 20.15 4.39 6.01
N ILE A 47 21.25 4.18 6.74
CA ILE A 47 22.20 3.10 6.44
C ILE A 47 21.95 1.95 7.40
N HIS A 48 21.54 0.80 6.86
CA HIS A 48 21.41 -0.44 7.62
C HIS A 48 22.61 -1.37 7.34
N ARG A 49 23.11 -2.03 8.39
CA ARG A 49 24.18 -3.02 8.24
C ARG A 49 23.73 -4.22 7.40
N ASN A 50 24.53 -4.59 6.40
CA ASN A 50 24.26 -5.67 5.46
C ASN A 50 22.85 -5.61 4.84
N ALA A 51 22.34 -4.39 4.58
CA ALA A 51 20.98 -4.18 4.07
C ALA A 51 20.67 -5.05 2.85
N ASN A 52 21.58 -5.07 1.87
CA ASN A 52 21.38 -5.81 0.62
C ASN A 52 21.25 -7.31 0.83
N GLU A 53 22.12 -7.91 1.66
CA GLU A 53 22.09 -9.34 1.98
C GLU A 53 20.81 -9.72 2.72
N ARG A 54 20.40 -8.88 3.69
CA ARG A 54 19.14 -9.06 4.42
C ARG A 54 17.93 -8.96 3.51
N ILE A 55 17.89 -7.97 2.61
CA ILE A 55 16.79 -7.80 1.65
C ILE A 55 16.68 -9.05 0.77
N VAL A 56 17.78 -9.56 0.22
CA VAL A 56 17.75 -10.78 -0.61
C VAL A 56 17.31 -12.00 0.20
N ALA A 57 17.85 -12.19 1.41
CA ALA A 57 17.48 -13.31 2.26
C ALA A 57 15.99 -13.29 2.59
N PHE A 58 15.47 -12.16 3.10
CA PHE A 58 14.05 -12.01 3.41
C PHE A 58 13.17 -12.08 2.17
N ALA A 59 13.64 -11.63 0.99
CA ALA A 59 12.87 -11.72 -0.23
C ALA A 59 12.70 -13.18 -0.71
N ILE A 60 13.77 -13.99 -0.61
CA ILE A 60 13.72 -15.43 -0.91
C ILE A 60 12.80 -16.13 0.10
N THR A 61 12.95 -15.84 1.39
CA THR A 61 12.09 -16.39 2.45
C THR A 61 10.62 -16.03 2.24
N ALA A 62 10.32 -14.78 1.89
CA ALA A 62 8.97 -14.32 1.57
C ALA A 62 8.39 -15.08 0.37
N LEU A 63 9.18 -15.30 -0.68
CA LEU A 63 8.73 -16.04 -1.86
C LEU A 63 8.43 -17.51 -1.54
N ILE A 64 9.25 -18.15 -0.71
CA ILE A 64 9.02 -19.53 -0.25
C ILE A 64 7.72 -19.61 0.55
N PHE A 65 7.49 -18.70 1.51
CA PHE A 65 6.28 -18.70 2.32
C PHE A 65 5.03 -18.33 1.53
N LEU A 66 5.15 -17.45 0.53
CA LEU A 66 4.06 -17.17 -0.40
C LEU A 66 3.65 -18.44 -1.15
N LEU A 67 4.62 -19.16 -1.73
CA LEU A 67 4.35 -20.42 -2.42
C LEU A 67 3.79 -21.49 -1.47
N ALA A 68 4.31 -21.58 -0.25
CA ALA A 68 3.81 -22.50 0.78
C ALA A 68 2.40 -22.16 1.27
N SER A 69 1.92 -20.91 1.08
CA SER A 69 0.57 -20.49 1.48
C SER A 69 -0.53 -20.82 0.44
N LEU A 70 -0.15 -21.25 -0.77
CA LEU A 70 -1.10 -21.53 -1.86
C LEU A 70 -1.78 -22.91 -1.81
N PRO A 71 -1.09 -24.04 -1.49
CA PRO A 71 -1.66 -25.37 -1.70
C PRO A 71 -2.48 -25.91 -0.52
N PHE A 72 -2.25 -25.43 0.70
CA PHE A 72 -2.92 -25.97 1.89
C PHE A 72 -4.18 -25.19 2.25
N THR A 73 -4.96 -25.73 3.18
CA THR A 73 -6.11 -25.03 3.76
C THR A 73 -5.67 -23.78 4.49
N PHE A 74 -6.38 -22.69 4.24
CA PHE A 74 -6.16 -21.41 4.89
C PHE A 74 -7.05 -21.30 6.13
N LEU A 75 -8.35 -21.53 5.96
CA LEU A 75 -9.33 -21.62 7.05
C LEU A 75 -10.20 -22.85 6.84
N SER A 76 -10.62 -23.51 7.91
CA SER A 76 -11.70 -24.50 7.85
C SER A 76 -12.78 -24.11 8.83
N PHE A 77 -14.02 -24.25 8.39
CA PHE A 77 -15.21 -23.85 9.11
C PHE A 77 -16.10 -25.08 9.27
N SER A 78 -16.68 -25.26 10.45
CA SER A 78 -17.73 -26.25 10.68
C SER A 78 -18.97 -25.58 11.27
N ALA A 79 -20.11 -25.75 10.59
CA ALA A 79 -21.41 -25.39 11.13
C ALA A 79 -22.44 -26.45 10.74
N ASN A 80 -23.32 -26.79 11.68
CA ASN A 80 -24.38 -27.78 11.47
C ASN A 80 -23.86 -29.15 10.95
N GLY A 81 -22.63 -29.53 11.32
CA GLY A 81 -22.01 -30.79 10.91
C GLY A 81 -21.42 -30.83 9.49
N LEU A 82 -21.50 -29.73 8.73
CA LEU A 82 -20.83 -29.59 7.44
C LEU A 82 -19.49 -28.88 7.61
N GLU A 83 -18.40 -29.54 7.22
CA GLU A 83 -17.07 -28.95 7.16
C GLU A 83 -16.80 -28.37 5.77
N ASN A 84 -16.42 -27.11 5.71
CA ASN A 84 -15.95 -26.45 4.50
C ASN A 84 -14.49 -26.02 4.67
N HIS A 85 -13.69 -26.28 3.64
CA HIS A 85 -12.30 -25.85 3.56
C HIS A 85 -12.17 -24.63 2.64
N PHE A 86 -11.46 -23.62 3.13
CA PHE A 86 -11.18 -22.39 2.42
C PHE A 86 -9.70 -22.33 2.06
N ASN A 87 -9.40 -22.22 0.76
CA ASN A 87 -8.07 -22.05 0.21
C ASN A 87 -7.99 -20.71 -0.55
N ALA A 88 -6.79 -20.16 -0.72
CA ALA A 88 -6.59 -18.93 -1.50
C ALA A 88 -7.08 -19.05 -2.96
N MET A 89 -6.84 -20.21 -3.59
CA MET A 89 -7.29 -20.46 -4.96
C MET A 89 -8.82 -20.59 -5.06
N THR A 90 -9.46 -21.22 -4.08
CA THR A 90 -10.91 -21.36 -4.08
C THR A 90 -11.59 -20.01 -3.89
N SER A 91 -11.03 -19.12 -3.06
CA SER A 91 -11.49 -17.73 -2.90
C SER A 91 -11.61 -17.02 -4.26
N PHE A 92 -10.54 -17.07 -5.03
CA PHE A 92 -10.47 -16.45 -6.35
C PHE A 92 -11.50 -17.01 -7.33
N MET A 93 -11.63 -18.34 -7.41
CA MET A 93 -12.59 -19.00 -8.30
C MET A 93 -14.04 -18.66 -7.92
N VAL A 94 -14.34 -18.74 -6.62
CA VAL A 94 -15.65 -18.40 -6.07
C VAL A 94 -16.07 -16.97 -6.43
N LEU A 95 -15.17 -15.99 -6.34
CA LEU A 95 -15.49 -14.61 -6.72
C LEU A 95 -15.73 -14.46 -8.22
N ILE A 96 -15.02 -15.21 -9.07
CA ILE A 96 -15.24 -15.18 -10.53
C ILE A 96 -16.60 -15.80 -10.87
N ASP A 97 -16.91 -16.97 -10.32
CA ASP A 97 -18.15 -17.70 -10.59
C ASP A 97 -19.39 -16.90 -10.16
N ASN A 98 -19.26 -16.10 -9.10
CA ASN A 98 -20.30 -15.21 -8.61
C ASN A 98 -20.31 -13.82 -9.29
N ASN A 99 -19.63 -13.64 -10.42
CA ASN A 99 -19.53 -12.38 -11.19
C ASN A 99 -18.84 -11.19 -10.48
N TYR A 100 -18.07 -11.44 -9.43
CA TYR A 100 -17.30 -10.43 -8.69
C TYR A 100 -15.86 -10.31 -9.21
N GLN A 101 -15.70 -10.23 -10.53
CA GLN A 101 -14.40 -10.24 -11.20
C GLN A 101 -13.46 -9.13 -10.72
N LEU A 102 -13.98 -7.93 -10.43
CA LEU A 102 -13.16 -6.82 -9.95
C LEU A 102 -12.54 -7.12 -8.57
N LEU A 103 -13.30 -7.75 -7.68
CA LEU A 103 -12.85 -8.14 -6.35
C LEU A 103 -11.79 -9.24 -6.44
N ALA A 104 -12.05 -10.27 -7.26
CA ALA A 104 -11.08 -11.32 -7.56
C ALA A 104 -9.77 -10.75 -8.14
N LEU A 105 -9.88 -9.77 -9.04
CA LEU A 105 -8.72 -9.09 -9.62
C LEU A 105 -7.93 -8.30 -8.58
N ILE A 106 -8.61 -7.56 -7.70
CA ILE A 106 -7.95 -6.81 -6.61
C ILE A 106 -7.22 -7.77 -5.67
N GLU A 107 -7.87 -8.85 -5.24
CA GLU A 107 -7.29 -9.91 -4.42
C GLU A 107 -6.03 -10.50 -5.08
N PHE A 108 -6.16 -10.97 -6.31
CA PHE A 108 -5.06 -11.57 -7.07
C PHE A 108 -3.88 -10.59 -7.25
N LEU A 109 -4.17 -9.37 -7.68
CA LEU A 109 -3.15 -8.38 -8.01
C LEU A 109 -2.35 -7.97 -6.76
N THR A 110 -3.04 -7.62 -5.68
CA THR A 110 -2.44 -7.00 -4.48
C THR A 110 -1.80 -8.00 -3.52
N ILE A 111 -2.31 -9.23 -3.46
CA ILE A 111 -1.84 -10.26 -2.52
C ILE A 111 -0.82 -11.18 -3.16
N PHE A 112 -0.99 -11.53 -4.45
CA PHE A 112 -0.15 -12.51 -5.13
C PHE A 112 0.77 -11.88 -6.18
N ALA A 113 0.20 -11.20 -7.18
CA ALA A 113 0.96 -10.75 -8.35
C ALA A 113 1.99 -9.66 -8.01
N ILE A 114 1.57 -8.57 -7.35
CA ILE A 114 2.43 -7.43 -7.01
C ILE A 114 3.56 -7.83 -6.06
N PRO A 115 3.31 -8.53 -4.93
CA PRO A 115 4.37 -8.95 -4.03
C PRO A 115 5.38 -9.87 -4.74
N THR A 116 4.91 -10.83 -5.56
CA THR A 116 5.79 -11.70 -6.34
C THR A 116 6.69 -10.90 -7.27
N VAL A 117 6.13 -9.95 -8.03
CA VAL A 117 6.89 -9.10 -8.95
C VAL A 117 7.90 -8.24 -8.19
N VAL A 118 7.53 -7.65 -7.06
CA VAL A 118 8.43 -6.84 -6.23
C VAL A 118 9.58 -7.68 -5.68
N LEU A 119 9.29 -8.85 -5.12
CA LEU A 119 10.29 -9.76 -4.54
C LEU A 119 11.27 -10.27 -5.61
N LEU A 120 10.77 -10.75 -6.75
CA LEU A 120 11.61 -11.20 -7.85
C LEU A 120 12.47 -10.06 -8.42
N SER A 121 11.90 -8.86 -8.54
CA SER A 121 12.62 -7.67 -9.01
C SER A 121 13.76 -7.28 -8.06
N LEU A 122 13.53 -7.36 -6.74
CA LEU A 122 14.56 -7.09 -5.74
C LEU A 122 15.67 -8.14 -5.79
N ILE A 123 15.34 -9.42 -5.85
CA ILE A 123 16.31 -10.51 -5.99
C ILE A 123 17.14 -10.32 -7.27
N TYR A 124 16.48 -10.05 -8.40
CA TYR A 124 17.11 -9.79 -9.69
C TYR A 124 18.07 -8.60 -9.67
N LEU A 125 17.72 -7.52 -8.98
CA LEU A 125 18.56 -6.34 -8.85
C LEU A 125 19.75 -6.60 -7.91
N LEU A 126 19.49 -7.10 -6.71
CA LEU A 126 20.47 -7.12 -5.62
C LEU A 126 21.53 -8.21 -5.77
N ILE A 127 21.23 -9.37 -6.36
CA ILE A 127 22.22 -10.44 -6.58
C ILE A 127 23.40 -9.98 -7.46
N PRO A 128 23.19 -9.45 -8.69
CA PRO A 128 24.30 -8.98 -9.52
C PRO A 128 24.96 -7.74 -8.93
N LEU A 129 24.18 -6.83 -8.32
CA LEU A 129 24.70 -5.64 -7.68
C LEU A 129 25.64 -5.96 -6.51
N ASN A 130 25.35 -6.98 -5.70
CA ASN A 130 26.27 -7.47 -4.66
C ASN A 130 27.55 -8.08 -5.23
N LYS A 131 27.51 -8.58 -6.47
CA LYS A 131 28.69 -9.07 -7.21
C LYS A 131 29.43 -7.95 -7.97
N GLY A 132 28.96 -6.71 -7.89
CA GLY A 132 29.52 -5.58 -8.64
C GLY A 132 29.20 -5.59 -10.14
N LEU A 133 28.21 -6.38 -10.55
CA LEU A 133 27.74 -6.48 -11.93
C LEU A 133 26.50 -5.62 -12.14
N TYR A 134 26.39 -4.97 -13.30
CA TYR A 134 25.21 -4.18 -13.65
C TYR A 134 24.07 -5.09 -14.19
N PRO A 135 22.87 -5.10 -13.56
CA PRO A 135 21.74 -5.87 -14.07
C PRO A 135 21.17 -5.28 -15.36
N LYS A 136 20.76 -6.13 -16.32
CA LYS A 136 20.08 -5.66 -17.54
C LYS A 136 18.79 -4.93 -17.15
N TYR A 137 18.59 -3.73 -17.70
CA TYR A 137 17.44 -2.85 -17.37
C TYR A 137 17.33 -2.41 -15.90
N GLY A 138 18.44 -2.40 -15.14
CA GLY A 138 18.44 -2.10 -13.70
C GLY A 138 17.65 -0.85 -13.31
N GLY A 139 17.80 0.26 -14.05
CA GLY A 139 17.07 1.50 -13.76
C GLY A 139 15.55 1.38 -13.91
N ARG A 140 15.07 0.64 -14.93
CA ARG A 140 13.63 0.43 -15.15
C ARG A 140 13.02 -0.48 -14.08
N VAL A 141 13.72 -1.57 -13.74
CA VAL A 141 13.27 -2.51 -12.70
C VAL A 141 13.23 -1.81 -11.35
N LEU A 142 14.24 -0.98 -11.03
CA LEU A 142 14.25 -0.21 -9.78
C LEU A 142 13.10 0.80 -9.71
N ALA A 143 12.78 1.48 -10.81
CA ALA A 143 11.63 2.37 -10.88
C ALA A 143 10.30 1.61 -10.71
N LEU A 144 10.19 0.41 -11.30
CA LEU A 144 9.02 -0.46 -11.18
C LEU A 144 8.80 -0.93 -9.73
N VAL A 145 9.85 -1.33 -9.02
CA VAL A 145 9.77 -1.71 -7.60
C VAL A 145 9.14 -0.60 -6.76
N PHE A 146 9.65 0.63 -6.85
CA PHE A 146 9.11 1.73 -6.03
C PHE A 146 7.72 2.20 -6.46
N LYS A 147 7.30 1.93 -7.70
CA LYS A 147 5.94 2.19 -8.16
C LYS A 147 4.95 1.15 -7.61
N LEU A 148 5.36 -0.10 -7.51
CA LEU A 148 4.52 -1.22 -7.08
C LEU A 148 4.49 -1.40 -5.55
N LEU A 149 5.56 -1.05 -4.84
CA LEU A 149 5.67 -1.27 -3.40
C LEU A 149 4.49 -0.71 -2.58
N PRO A 150 3.95 0.51 -2.85
CA PRO A 150 2.78 1.02 -2.13
C PRO A 150 1.49 0.21 -2.34
N TRP A 151 1.42 -0.61 -3.39
CA TRP A 151 0.28 -1.44 -3.74
C TRP A 151 0.38 -2.87 -3.20
N SER A 152 1.53 -3.24 -2.66
CA SER A 152 1.70 -4.50 -1.93
C SER A 152 1.08 -4.36 -0.54
N MET A 153 -0.15 -4.85 -0.36
CA MET A 153 -0.95 -4.68 0.86
C MET A 153 -1.21 -6.00 1.59
N VAL A 154 -0.19 -6.86 1.62
CA VAL A 154 -0.26 -8.21 2.20
C VAL A 154 -0.63 -8.16 3.69
N GLU A 155 -0.04 -7.21 4.42
CA GLU A 155 -0.30 -7.02 5.84
C GLU A 155 -1.73 -6.58 6.14
N ILE A 156 -2.33 -5.82 5.22
CA ILE A 156 -3.70 -5.33 5.34
C ILE A 156 -4.68 -6.48 5.07
N PHE A 157 -4.38 -7.36 4.12
CA PHE A 157 -5.15 -8.58 3.93
C PHE A 157 -5.11 -9.49 5.16
N LEU A 158 -3.95 -9.70 5.79
CA LEU A 158 -3.86 -10.49 7.03
C LEU A 158 -4.75 -9.92 8.14
N ILE A 159 -4.77 -8.60 8.31
CA ILE A 159 -5.65 -7.92 9.27
C ILE A 159 -7.12 -8.10 8.87
N GLY A 160 -7.45 -7.96 7.58
CA GLY A 160 -8.79 -8.20 7.06
C GLY A 160 -9.28 -9.63 7.35
N THR A 161 -8.41 -10.63 7.19
CA THR A 161 -8.69 -12.03 7.58
C THR A 161 -8.99 -12.15 9.06
N LEU A 162 -8.19 -11.54 9.93
CA LEU A 162 -8.39 -11.60 11.38
C LEU A 162 -9.70 -10.92 11.81
N VAL A 163 -10.01 -9.77 11.23
CA VAL A 163 -11.29 -9.07 11.48
C VAL A 163 -12.47 -9.91 10.99
N SER A 164 -12.34 -10.53 9.81
CA SER A 164 -13.34 -11.45 9.25
C SER A 164 -13.56 -12.65 10.16
N LEU A 165 -12.48 -13.24 10.67
CA LEU A 165 -12.52 -14.38 11.60
C LEU A 165 -13.36 -14.03 12.85
N ILE A 166 -13.10 -12.87 13.47
CA ILE A 166 -13.86 -12.41 14.65
C ILE A 166 -15.36 -12.32 14.35
N LYS A 167 -15.75 -11.88 13.14
CA LYS A 167 -17.15 -11.78 12.74
C LYS A 167 -17.82 -13.15 12.58
N ILE A 168 -17.07 -14.20 12.25
CA ILE A 168 -17.59 -15.53 11.95
C ILE A 168 -17.58 -16.46 13.17
N ILE A 169 -16.68 -16.26 14.13
CA ILE A 169 -16.61 -17.07 15.37
C ILE A 169 -17.93 -17.06 16.14
N SER A 170 -18.74 -16.00 16.01
CA SER A 170 -20.06 -15.95 16.65
C SER A 170 -21.09 -16.91 16.05
N MET A 171 -20.83 -17.45 14.85
CA MET A 171 -21.76 -18.27 14.08
C MET A 171 -21.26 -19.69 13.84
N ALA A 172 -19.96 -19.97 14.03
CA ALA A 172 -19.37 -21.28 13.75
C ALA A 172 -18.01 -21.52 14.39
N ASP A 173 -17.63 -22.79 14.46
CA ASP A 173 -16.31 -23.23 14.87
C ASP A 173 -15.32 -23.10 13.71
N ILE A 174 -14.17 -22.49 14.00
CA ILE A 174 -13.16 -22.17 12.99
C ILE A 174 -11.81 -22.73 13.40
N ALA A 175 -11.18 -23.47 12.49
CA ALA A 175 -9.81 -23.94 12.63
C ALA A 175 -8.90 -23.27 11.59
N LEU A 176 -7.69 -22.90 12.04
CA LEU A 176 -6.67 -22.26 11.22
C LEU A 176 -5.81 -23.34 10.53
N GLY A 177 -5.70 -23.26 9.20
CA GLY A 177 -4.90 -24.20 8.43
C GLY A 177 -3.43 -23.78 8.28
N LEU A 178 -2.61 -24.66 7.70
CA LEU A 178 -1.17 -24.43 7.49
C LEU A 178 -0.89 -23.19 6.64
N SER A 179 -1.73 -22.91 5.64
CA SER A 179 -1.56 -21.75 4.77
C SER A 179 -1.68 -20.42 5.52
N PHE A 180 -2.48 -20.36 6.58
CA PHE A 180 -2.60 -19.16 7.42
C PHE A 180 -1.27 -18.82 8.11
N TYR A 181 -0.61 -19.81 8.71
CA TYR A 181 0.70 -19.63 9.35
C TYR A 181 1.80 -19.29 8.32
N ALA A 182 1.80 -19.96 7.16
CA ALA A 182 2.71 -19.61 6.07
C ALA A 182 2.49 -18.16 5.61
N PHE A 183 1.23 -17.71 5.52
CA PHE A 183 0.89 -16.35 5.14
C PHE A 183 1.33 -15.31 6.18
N ILE A 184 1.28 -15.63 7.48
CA ILE A 184 1.86 -14.77 8.53
C ILE A 184 3.36 -14.60 8.31
N LEU A 185 4.10 -15.69 8.08
CA LEU A 185 5.55 -15.64 7.86
C LEU A 185 5.92 -14.91 6.56
N PHE A 186 5.10 -15.07 5.51
CA PHE A 186 5.18 -14.28 4.29
C PHE A 186 5.00 -12.78 4.58
N THR A 187 3.94 -12.40 5.29
CA THR A 187 3.62 -11.01 5.66
C THR A 187 4.76 -10.37 6.45
N LEU A 188 5.28 -11.09 7.46
CA LEU A 188 6.40 -10.62 8.28
C LEU A 188 7.67 -10.44 7.44
N SER A 189 8.01 -11.42 6.59
CA SER A 189 9.19 -11.35 5.72
C SER A 189 9.09 -10.20 4.72
N MET A 190 7.91 -10.00 4.11
CA MET A 190 7.65 -8.88 3.21
C MET A 190 7.75 -7.53 3.94
N THR A 191 7.21 -7.42 5.15
CA THR A 191 7.34 -6.21 5.99
C THR A 191 8.81 -5.91 6.28
N LEU A 192 9.62 -6.93 6.60
CA LEU A 192 11.05 -6.76 6.81
C LEU A 192 11.76 -6.27 5.55
N VAL A 193 11.43 -6.80 4.36
CA VAL A 193 11.96 -6.28 3.08
C VAL A 193 11.66 -4.78 2.94
N VAL A 194 10.42 -4.35 3.21
CA VAL A 194 10.00 -2.94 3.13
C VAL A 194 10.68 -2.07 4.20
N LEU A 195 11.03 -2.61 5.36
CA LEU A 195 11.75 -1.85 6.40
C LEU A 195 13.23 -1.64 6.07
N TYR A 196 13.87 -2.59 5.39
CA TYR A 196 15.29 -2.48 5.01
C TYR A 196 15.51 -1.74 3.67
N ILE A 197 14.49 -1.59 2.84
CA ILE A 197 14.62 -0.93 1.54
C ILE A 197 14.78 0.59 1.71
N ASP A 198 15.94 1.13 1.33
CA ASP A 198 16.15 2.57 1.20
C ASP A 198 16.23 2.93 -0.30
N LYS A 199 15.30 3.80 -0.74
CA LYS A 199 15.22 4.25 -2.13
C LYS A 199 16.54 4.82 -2.62
N ARG A 200 17.16 5.73 -1.87
CA ARG A 200 18.40 6.39 -2.32
C ARG A 200 19.57 5.44 -2.27
N ALA A 201 19.68 4.60 -1.25
CA ALA A 201 20.76 3.63 -1.16
C ALA A 201 20.79 2.74 -2.41
N LEU A 202 19.64 2.24 -2.87
CA LEU A 202 19.55 1.43 -4.08
C LEU A 202 19.88 2.21 -5.36
N TYR A 203 19.37 3.43 -5.54
CA TYR A 203 19.70 4.26 -6.70
C TYR A 203 21.18 4.63 -6.74
N GLN A 204 21.80 4.97 -5.60
CA GLN A 204 23.22 5.27 -5.50
C GLN A 204 24.08 4.05 -5.80
N LEU A 205 23.68 2.88 -5.31
CA LEU A 205 24.39 1.64 -5.54
C LEU A 205 24.34 1.24 -7.01
N LEU A 206 23.19 1.38 -7.67
CA LEU A 206 23.05 1.18 -9.10
C LEU A 206 23.94 2.14 -9.90
N ALA A 207 23.92 3.44 -9.57
CA ALA A 207 24.73 4.46 -10.23
C ALA A 207 26.24 4.25 -10.03
N LYS A 208 26.66 3.71 -8.87
CA LYS A 208 28.07 3.39 -8.59
C LYS A 208 28.56 2.25 -9.48
N VAL A 209 27.77 1.18 -9.62
CA VAL A 209 28.10 0.03 -10.47
C VAL A 209 28.08 0.42 -11.96
N GLU A 210 27.14 1.28 -12.36
CA GLU A 210 27.08 1.85 -13.72
C GLU A 210 28.37 2.58 -14.10
N LYS A 211 28.86 3.47 -13.21
CA LYS A 211 30.14 4.17 -13.40
C LYS A 211 31.33 3.21 -13.46
N ALA A 212 31.33 2.16 -12.62
CA ALA A 212 32.44 1.20 -12.55
C ALA A 212 32.56 0.31 -13.80
N HIS A 213 31.49 0.14 -14.58
CA HIS A 213 31.49 -0.65 -15.81
C HIS A 213 31.71 0.18 -17.08
N ASN A 214 32.08 1.47 -16.98
CA ASN A 214 32.23 2.37 -18.13
C ASN A 214 31.07 2.21 -19.13
N ILE A 215 29.85 2.00 -18.62
CA ILE A 215 28.66 2.17 -19.44
C ILE A 215 28.64 3.67 -19.69
N GLU A 216 29.21 4.09 -20.83
CA GLU A 216 29.07 5.43 -21.36
C GLU A 216 27.59 5.65 -21.57
N ILE A 217 26.93 6.16 -20.53
CA ILE A 217 25.83 7.06 -20.74
C ILE A 217 26.46 8.14 -21.62
N HIS A 218 26.16 8.16 -22.91
CA HIS A 218 26.09 9.41 -23.65
C HIS A 218 25.38 10.35 -22.69
N GLN A 219 26.16 11.20 -22.00
CA GLN A 219 25.66 12.10 -20.99
C GLN A 219 24.51 12.79 -21.67
N SER A 220 23.28 12.36 -21.38
CA SER A 220 22.12 13.07 -21.85
C SER A 220 22.29 14.36 -21.10
N HIS A 221 22.72 15.40 -21.83
CA HIS A 221 22.94 16.75 -21.35
C HIS A 221 22.00 16.94 -20.20
N THR A 222 22.59 17.12 -19.01
CA THR A 222 21.93 17.37 -17.73
C THR A 222 20.46 17.60 -17.99
N LYS A 223 19.60 16.57 -17.85
CA LYS A 223 18.17 16.81 -17.88
C LYS A 223 17.92 17.64 -16.64
N VAL A 224 18.14 18.94 -16.76
CA VAL A 224 17.61 19.95 -15.87
C VAL A 224 16.13 19.67 -15.97
N ALA A 225 15.60 18.98 -14.96
CA ALA A 225 14.18 18.93 -14.77
C ALA A 225 13.80 20.37 -14.46
N GLN A 226 13.55 21.16 -15.50
CA GLN A 226 12.93 22.46 -15.35
C GLN A 226 11.64 22.18 -14.58
N GLU A 227 11.49 22.85 -13.44
CA GLU A 227 10.24 22.88 -12.72
C GLU A 227 9.23 23.60 -13.61
N ASP A 228 8.61 22.86 -14.53
CA ASP A 228 7.58 23.40 -15.41
C ASP A 228 6.38 23.81 -14.54
N PRO A 229 6.00 25.09 -14.47
CA PRO A 229 4.81 25.52 -13.73
C PRO A 229 3.53 24.83 -14.25
N ILE A 230 3.54 24.41 -15.52
CA ILE A 230 2.48 23.61 -16.15
C ILE A 230 2.32 22.23 -15.48
N LYS A 231 3.43 21.57 -15.08
CA LYS A 231 3.36 20.27 -14.39
C LYS A 231 2.73 20.39 -13.00
N GLN A 232 3.01 21.49 -12.30
CA GLN A 232 2.46 21.76 -10.96
C GLN A 232 0.95 22.01 -11.01
N ALA A 233 0.50 22.87 -11.95
CA ALA A 233 -0.92 23.11 -12.18
C ALA A 233 -1.66 21.80 -12.55
N LEU A 234 -1.02 20.96 -13.37
CA LEU A 234 -1.58 19.66 -13.76
C LEU A 234 -1.67 18.68 -12.59
N SER A 235 -0.70 18.64 -11.66
CA SER A 235 -0.76 17.80 -10.45
C SER A 235 -1.93 18.22 -9.56
N VAL A 236 -2.12 19.52 -9.34
CA VAL A 236 -3.24 20.05 -8.56
C VAL A 236 -4.59 19.74 -9.22
N GLN A 237 -4.70 19.94 -10.54
CA GLN A 237 -5.91 19.62 -11.31
C GLN A 237 -6.22 18.12 -11.27
N LYS A 238 -5.22 17.26 -11.45
CA LYS A 238 -5.36 15.79 -11.34
C LYS A 238 -5.87 15.40 -9.96
N THR A 239 -5.32 16.00 -8.90
CA THR A 239 -5.73 15.70 -7.52
C THR A 239 -7.18 16.13 -7.29
N TRP A 240 -7.62 17.30 -7.78
CA TRP A 240 -9.02 17.71 -7.73
C TRP A 240 -9.95 16.79 -8.50
N ALA A 241 -9.58 16.37 -9.72
CA ALA A 241 -10.38 15.45 -10.52
C ALA A 241 -10.58 14.10 -9.81
N LEU A 242 -9.52 13.57 -9.19
CA LEU A 242 -9.60 12.34 -8.39
C LEU A 242 -10.44 12.54 -7.11
N LEU A 243 -10.32 13.69 -6.43
CA LEU A 243 -11.15 13.98 -5.26
C LEU A 243 -12.64 14.11 -5.60
N LEU A 244 -12.98 14.76 -6.71
CA LEU A 244 -14.38 14.84 -7.17
C LEU A 244 -14.92 13.45 -7.51
N THR A 245 -14.10 12.62 -8.19
CA THR A 245 -14.46 11.23 -8.48
C THR A 245 -14.69 10.44 -7.19
N ALA A 246 -13.85 10.63 -6.17
CA ALA A 246 -14.02 10.00 -4.86
C ALA A 246 -15.33 10.44 -4.18
N VAL A 247 -15.68 11.72 -4.22
CA VAL A 247 -16.96 12.22 -3.66
C VAL A 247 -18.16 11.59 -4.37
N VAL A 248 -18.11 11.46 -5.69
CA VAL A 248 -19.18 10.80 -6.47
C VAL A 248 -19.31 9.33 -6.08
N LEU A 249 -18.21 8.60 -5.91
CA LEU A 249 -18.22 7.18 -5.51
C LEU A 249 -18.61 6.98 -4.03
N TYR A 250 -18.39 7.98 -3.18
CA TYR A 250 -18.73 7.90 -1.76
C TYR A 250 -20.24 7.75 -1.52
N ILE A 251 -21.08 8.37 -2.36
CA ILE A 251 -22.55 8.30 -2.24
C ILE A 251 -23.06 6.85 -2.42
N PRO A 252 -22.83 6.17 -3.56
CA PRO A 252 -23.27 4.79 -3.74
C PRO A 252 -22.59 3.83 -2.76
N ALA A 253 -21.33 4.09 -2.37
CA ALA A 253 -20.62 3.25 -1.40
C ALA A 253 -21.28 3.20 -0.01
N ASN A 254 -21.97 4.27 0.41
CA ASN A 254 -22.63 4.33 1.72
C ASN A 254 -24.15 4.09 1.67
N THR A 255 -24.77 4.26 0.51
CA THR A 255 -26.23 4.15 0.34
C THR A 255 -26.68 2.78 -0.16
N LEU A 256 -25.86 2.11 -0.98
CA LEU A 256 -26.17 0.78 -1.50
C LEU A 256 -25.84 -0.31 -0.47
N PRO A 257 -26.42 -1.52 -0.60
CA PRO A 257 -26.05 -2.65 0.24
C PRO A 257 -24.59 -3.06 -0.02
N ILE A 258 -23.85 -3.29 1.07
CA ILE A 258 -22.48 -3.81 1.04
C ILE A 258 -22.49 -5.34 1.05
N MET A 259 -23.43 -5.95 1.76
CA MET A 259 -23.62 -7.39 1.81
C MET A 259 -25.11 -7.72 1.79
N THR A 260 -25.49 -8.70 0.99
CA THR A 260 -26.82 -9.32 0.97
C THR A 260 -26.69 -10.72 1.54
N THR A 261 -27.37 -10.98 2.65
CA THR A 261 -27.42 -12.31 3.24
C THR A 261 -28.68 -12.99 2.73
N HIS A 262 -28.51 -14.11 2.04
CA HIS A 262 -29.62 -14.95 1.60
C HIS A 262 -29.86 -16.02 2.68
N PHE A 263 -31.00 -15.95 3.37
CA PHE A 263 -31.42 -16.96 4.34
C PHE A 263 -32.81 -17.47 3.98
N TRP A 264 -32.91 -18.76 3.61
CA TRP A 264 -34.19 -19.43 3.33
C TRP A 264 -35.10 -18.67 2.33
N GLY A 265 -34.50 -18.10 1.28
CA GLY A 265 -35.22 -17.40 0.21
C GLY A 265 -35.65 -15.96 0.52
N GLN A 266 -35.29 -15.42 1.69
CA GLN A 266 -35.38 -13.99 1.97
C GLN A 266 -34.00 -13.34 1.85
N ASP A 267 -33.98 -12.19 1.19
CA ASP A 267 -32.78 -11.39 0.98
C ASP A 267 -32.80 -10.26 2.01
N ASP A 268 -31.83 -10.27 2.93
CA ASP A 268 -31.64 -9.19 3.89
C ASP A 268 -30.44 -8.32 3.46
N PRO A 269 -30.67 -7.24 2.69
CA PRO A 269 -29.62 -6.30 2.31
C PRO A 269 -29.17 -5.47 3.51
N SER A 270 -27.87 -5.43 3.75
CA SER A 270 -27.26 -4.59 4.78
C SER A 270 -26.35 -3.54 4.15
N THR A 271 -26.57 -2.27 4.48
CA THR A 271 -25.62 -1.17 4.17
C THR A 271 -24.53 -1.13 5.24
N ILE A 272 -23.45 -0.37 5.00
CA ILE A 272 -22.38 -0.18 6.00
C ILE A 272 -22.97 0.38 7.30
N ILE A 273 -23.77 1.44 7.21
CA ILE A 273 -24.43 2.08 8.36
C ILE A 273 -25.46 1.13 8.98
N GLY A 274 -26.23 0.40 8.17
CA GLY A 274 -27.16 -0.61 8.67
C GLY A 274 -26.46 -1.70 9.48
N GLY A 275 -25.30 -2.16 9.01
CA GLY A 275 -24.45 -3.11 9.73
C GLY A 275 -23.93 -2.55 11.06
N VAL A 276 -23.51 -1.28 11.09
CA VAL A 276 -23.08 -0.60 12.33
C VAL A 276 -24.23 -0.52 13.34
N ILE A 277 -25.43 -0.11 12.90
CA ILE A 277 -26.62 0.00 13.76
C ILE A 277 -27.03 -1.38 14.31
N LEU A 278 -27.01 -2.41 13.46
CA LEU A 278 -27.31 -3.78 13.87
C LEU A 278 -26.33 -4.28 14.95
N LEU A 279 -25.03 -4.10 14.73
CA LEU A 279 -24.00 -4.50 15.70
C LEU A 279 -24.10 -3.70 17.00
N TRP A 280 -24.48 -2.43 16.93
CA TRP A 280 -24.74 -1.58 18.08
C TRP A 280 -25.90 -2.11 18.91
N ASN A 281 -27.00 -2.50 18.27
CA ASN A 281 -28.19 -3.07 18.93
C ASN A 281 -27.91 -4.45 19.53
N LEU A 282 -27.02 -5.24 18.91
CA LEU A 282 -26.55 -6.52 19.44
C LEU A 282 -25.56 -6.37 20.63
N GLY A 283 -25.27 -5.15 21.08
CA GLY A 283 -24.38 -4.86 22.22
C GLY A 283 -22.89 -4.92 21.89
N SER A 284 -22.52 -5.14 20.63
CA SER A 284 -21.13 -5.22 20.15
C SER A 284 -20.55 -3.84 19.81
N TYR A 285 -20.69 -2.89 20.74
CA TYR A 285 -20.28 -1.48 20.57
C TYR A 285 -18.85 -1.28 20.03
N PRO A 286 -17.82 -2.04 20.51
CA PRO A 286 -16.45 -1.85 20.01
C PRO A 286 -16.31 -2.19 18.52
N ILE A 287 -16.96 -3.27 18.07
CA ILE A 287 -16.88 -3.73 16.67
C ILE A 287 -17.61 -2.73 15.77
N ALA A 288 -18.81 -2.31 16.17
CA ALA A 288 -19.58 -1.30 15.45
C ALA A 288 -18.79 0.01 15.27
N THR A 289 -18.09 0.45 16.32
CA THR A 289 -17.27 1.67 16.30
C THR A 289 -16.09 1.55 15.34
N ILE A 290 -15.38 0.41 15.35
CA ILE A 290 -14.25 0.16 14.44
C ILE A 290 -14.71 0.22 12.99
N ILE A 291 -15.80 -0.46 12.63
CA ILE A 291 -16.35 -0.47 11.27
C ILE A 291 -16.79 0.94 10.85
N PHE A 292 -17.51 1.66 11.72
CA PHE A 292 -17.93 3.02 11.41
C PHE A 292 -16.76 3.96 11.14
N ILE A 293 -15.72 3.91 11.99
CA ILE A 293 -14.54 4.75 11.81
C ILE A 293 -13.80 4.35 10.52
N ALA A 294 -13.58 3.06 10.29
CA ALA A 294 -12.83 2.55 9.15
C ALA A 294 -13.52 2.83 7.81
N SER A 295 -14.82 2.59 7.73
CA SER A 295 -15.57 2.63 6.47
C SER A 295 -16.17 4.00 6.14
N VAL A 296 -16.44 4.84 7.15
CA VAL A 296 -17.13 6.13 6.95
C VAL A 296 -16.21 7.29 7.29
N VAL A 297 -15.69 7.33 8.52
CA VAL A 297 -14.92 8.49 9.02
C VAL A 297 -13.58 8.62 8.30
N ILE A 298 -12.85 7.53 8.11
CA ILE A 298 -11.53 7.55 7.46
C ILE A 298 -11.60 8.06 6.01
N PRO A 299 -12.47 7.54 5.12
CA PRO A 299 -12.58 8.06 3.76
C PRO A 299 -12.97 9.54 3.72
N VAL A 300 -13.92 9.97 4.56
CA VAL A 300 -14.33 11.39 4.66
C VAL A 300 -13.16 12.26 5.11
N ALA A 301 -12.46 11.87 6.18
CA ALA A 301 -11.30 12.60 6.68
C ALA A 301 -10.21 12.73 5.60
N LYS A 302 -9.95 11.65 4.84
CA LYS A 302 -8.96 11.65 3.75
C LYS A 302 -9.35 12.61 2.63
N ILE A 303 -10.62 12.61 2.20
CA ILE A 303 -11.12 13.56 1.19
C ILE A 303 -10.98 15.00 1.69
N LEU A 304 -11.41 15.28 2.92
CA LEU A 304 -11.36 16.63 3.51
C LEU A 304 -9.91 17.14 3.67
N VAL A 305 -9.00 16.30 4.17
CA VAL A 305 -7.59 16.67 4.34
C VAL A 305 -6.93 16.98 2.99
N LEU A 306 -7.14 16.12 1.98
CA LEU A 306 -6.56 16.34 0.65
C LEU A 306 -7.17 17.56 -0.06
N ALA A 307 -8.49 17.78 0.08
CA ALA A 307 -9.16 18.97 -0.45
C ALA A 307 -8.65 20.24 0.21
N TRP A 308 -8.50 20.23 1.54
CA TRP A 308 -7.94 21.35 2.30
C TRP A 308 -6.49 21.63 1.90
N LEU A 309 -5.64 20.61 1.78
CA LEU A 309 -4.25 20.75 1.34
C LEU A 309 -4.17 21.38 -0.06
N ASN A 310 -4.95 20.89 -1.02
CA ASN A 310 -5.01 21.45 -2.38
C ASN A 310 -5.46 22.91 -2.39
N TYR A 311 -6.56 23.22 -1.70
CA TYR A 311 -7.07 24.59 -1.62
C TYR A 311 -6.06 25.53 -0.93
N SER A 312 -5.41 25.05 0.11
CA SER A 312 -4.44 25.80 0.90
C SER A 312 -3.16 26.14 0.12
N VAL A 313 -2.69 25.20 -0.72
CA VAL A 313 -1.59 25.42 -1.67
C VAL A 313 -1.95 26.50 -2.70
N GLN A 314 -3.17 26.47 -3.26
CA GLN A 314 -3.64 27.48 -4.21
C GLN A 314 -3.72 28.88 -3.59
N LYS A 315 -4.09 28.97 -2.30
CA LYS A 315 -4.19 30.24 -1.56
C LYS A 315 -2.84 30.77 -1.06
N GLN A 316 -1.72 30.07 -1.31
CA GLN A 316 -0.35 30.47 -0.96
C GLN A 316 -0.17 30.98 0.48
N SER A 317 -0.87 30.37 1.45
CA SER A 317 -0.76 30.80 2.85
C SER A 317 0.47 30.14 3.49
N ASP A 318 1.40 30.91 4.05
CA ASP A 318 2.67 30.38 4.59
C ASP A 318 2.65 29.94 6.06
N ARG A 319 1.60 30.28 6.81
CA ARG A 319 1.65 30.26 8.29
C ARG A 319 1.63 28.86 8.94
N LEU A 320 1.31 27.78 8.20
CA LEU A 320 1.07 26.44 8.76
C LEU A 320 1.69 25.28 7.95
N SER A 321 2.82 25.50 7.28
CA SER A 321 3.49 24.50 6.42
C SER A 321 3.87 23.20 7.16
N LEU A 322 4.30 23.30 8.42
CA LEU A 322 4.61 22.12 9.26
C LEU A 322 3.37 21.31 9.66
N GLU A 323 2.22 21.95 9.87
CA GLU A 323 0.99 21.23 10.17
C GLU A 323 0.46 20.53 8.93
N ARG A 324 0.52 21.20 7.77
CA ARG A 324 0.10 20.63 6.48
C ARG A 324 0.87 19.37 6.13
N ILE A 325 2.19 19.36 6.33
CA ILE A 325 2.97 18.16 6.04
C ILE A 325 2.64 17.01 7.01
N LYS A 326 2.30 17.31 8.27
CA LYS A 326 1.81 16.29 9.22
C LYS A 326 0.47 15.70 8.77
N TRP A 327 -0.48 16.55 8.38
CA TRP A 327 -1.78 16.11 7.85
C TRP A 327 -1.62 15.30 6.55
N TYR A 328 -0.73 15.73 5.66
CA TYR A 328 -0.39 14.97 4.45
C TYR A 328 0.15 13.57 4.80
N ARG A 329 1.15 13.48 5.68
CA ARG A 329 1.72 12.17 6.09
C ARG A 329 0.68 11.28 6.77
N MET A 330 -0.22 11.85 7.56
CA MET A 330 -1.32 11.12 8.19
C MET A 330 -2.29 10.57 7.13
N ALA A 331 -2.70 11.40 6.17
CA ALA A 331 -3.58 10.98 5.08
C ALA A 331 -2.95 9.90 4.19
N GLU A 332 -1.64 9.99 3.92
CA GLU A 332 -0.89 8.97 3.17
C GLU A 332 -0.79 7.65 3.95
N PHE A 333 -0.49 7.73 5.25
CA PHE A 333 -0.42 6.55 6.12
C PHE A 333 -1.75 5.82 6.18
N VAL A 334 -2.83 6.54 6.55
CA VAL A 334 -4.19 6.00 6.63
C VAL A 334 -4.67 5.47 5.27
N GLY A 335 -4.14 6.02 4.17
CA GLY A 335 -4.52 5.66 2.83
C GLY A 335 -4.41 4.16 2.51
N ARG A 336 -3.35 3.48 2.99
CA ARG A 336 -3.20 2.03 2.80
C ARG A 336 -4.18 1.22 3.67
N TRP A 337 -4.41 1.65 4.91
CA TRP A 337 -5.32 1.00 5.86
C TRP A 337 -6.79 1.04 5.43
N SER A 338 -7.18 2.02 4.62
CA SER A 338 -8.54 2.11 4.10
C SER A 338 -8.94 0.91 3.22
N MET A 339 -8.00 0.07 2.78
CA MET A 339 -8.28 -1.16 2.02
C MET A 339 -8.69 -2.36 2.90
N VAL A 340 -8.55 -2.28 4.23
CA VAL A 340 -8.93 -3.39 5.14
C VAL A 340 -10.36 -3.85 4.86
N ASP A 341 -11.31 -2.92 4.75
CA ASP A 341 -12.73 -3.24 4.58
C ASP A 341 -13.04 -3.96 3.26
N VAL A 342 -12.31 -3.61 2.18
CA VAL A 342 -12.44 -4.31 0.89
C VAL A 342 -12.02 -5.77 1.04
N PHE A 343 -10.91 -6.04 1.73
CA PHE A 343 -10.46 -7.41 1.98
C PHE A 343 -11.40 -8.18 2.93
N VAL A 344 -11.97 -7.52 3.93
CA VAL A 344 -12.99 -8.15 4.79
C VAL A 344 -14.18 -8.63 3.96
N VAL A 345 -14.69 -7.81 3.04
CA VAL A 345 -15.79 -8.20 2.16
C VAL A 345 -15.39 -9.36 1.24
N ILE A 346 -14.19 -9.31 0.64
CA ILE A 346 -13.65 -10.40 -0.20
C ILE A 346 -13.64 -11.73 0.56
N ILE A 347 -13.14 -11.72 1.80
CA ILE A 347 -12.99 -12.94 2.60
C ILE A 347 -14.35 -13.48 3.06
N LEU A 348 -15.25 -12.62 3.53
CA LEU A 348 -16.57 -13.08 3.94
C LEU A 348 -17.37 -13.65 2.77
N ALA A 349 -17.31 -13.00 1.62
CA ALA A 349 -18.01 -13.42 0.41
C ALA A 349 -17.53 -14.75 -0.13
N SER A 350 -16.23 -15.03 0.03
CA SER A 350 -15.62 -16.28 -0.44
C SER A 350 -15.70 -17.40 0.59
N LEU A 351 -15.77 -17.09 1.89
CA LEU A 351 -15.80 -18.08 2.96
C LEU A 351 -17.22 -18.54 3.32
N ILE A 352 -18.22 -17.65 3.25
CA ILE A 352 -19.60 -17.93 3.71
C ILE A 352 -20.49 -18.25 2.49
N GLN A 353 -20.22 -19.41 1.88
CA GLN A 353 -21.04 -19.99 0.81
C GLN A 353 -21.55 -21.38 1.21
N LEU A 354 -22.45 -21.44 2.20
CA LEU A 354 -23.00 -22.70 2.73
C LEU A 354 -24.16 -23.23 1.87
N GLY A 355 -23.91 -23.31 0.56
CA GLY A 355 -24.91 -23.75 -0.41
C GLY A 355 -26.22 -22.95 -0.32
N PRO A 356 -27.40 -23.57 -0.53
CA PRO A 356 -28.68 -22.87 -0.55
C PRO A 356 -29.20 -22.41 0.83
N ALA A 357 -28.55 -22.80 1.94
CA ALA A 357 -29.04 -22.49 3.29
C ALA A 357 -28.64 -21.08 3.75
N MET A 358 -27.40 -20.68 3.50
CA MET A 358 -26.88 -19.36 3.84
C MET A 358 -25.73 -18.99 2.90
N SER A 359 -25.88 -17.88 2.17
CA SER A 359 -24.79 -17.29 1.40
C SER A 359 -24.72 -15.79 1.66
N ILE A 360 -23.51 -15.24 1.71
CA ILE A 360 -23.31 -13.79 1.79
C ILE A 360 -22.68 -13.31 0.49
N THR A 361 -23.45 -12.54 -0.25
CA THR A 361 -23.05 -12.01 -1.55
C THR A 361 -22.65 -10.53 -1.41
N PRO A 362 -21.52 -10.11 -1.99
CA PRO A 362 -21.16 -8.70 -2.08
C PRO A 362 -22.24 -7.91 -2.82
N GLY A 363 -22.71 -6.84 -2.18
CA GLY A 363 -23.63 -5.89 -2.80
C GLY A 363 -22.90 -4.88 -3.69
N ALA A 364 -23.68 -4.09 -4.43
CA ALA A 364 -23.15 -3.07 -5.36
C ALA A 364 -22.30 -1.99 -4.68
N ALA A 365 -22.51 -1.72 -3.39
CA ALA A 365 -21.69 -0.78 -2.63
C ALA A 365 -20.22 -1.20 -2.58
N THR A 366 -19.93 -2.50 -2.64
CA THR A 366 -18.56 -3.02 -2.55
C THR A 366 -17.71 -2.49 -3.69
N LEU A 367 -18.22 -2.50 -4.92
CA LEU A 367 -17.51 -1.97 -6.08
C LEU A 367 -17.28 -0.46 -5.97
N ALA A 368 -18.31 0.28 -5.55
CA ALA A 368 -18.22 1.72 -5.34
C ALA A 368 -17.21 2.07 -4.23
N PHE A 369 -17.22 1.31 -3.14
CA PHE A 369 -16.31 1.47 -2.01
C PHE A 369 -14.87 1.13 -2.38
N SER A 370 -14.62 0.01 -3.07
CA SER A 370 -13.27 -0.31 -3.59
C SER A 370 -12.75 0.77 -4.53
N GLY A 371 -13.61 1.26 -5.45
CA GLY A 371 -13.28 2.37 -6.33
C GLY A 371 -12.93 3.65 -5.56
N LEU A 372 -13.72 4.01 -4.57
CA LEU A 372 -13.47 5.15 -3.67
C LEU A 372 -12.10 5.04 -2.99
N VAL A 373 -11.76 3.88 -2.41
CA VAL A 373 -10.49 3.69 -1.71
C VAL A 373 -9.30 3.81 -2.67
N ILE A 374 -9.38 3.17 -3.84
CA ILE A 374 -8.33 3.24 -4.87
C ILE A 374 -8.16 4.68 -5.38
N VAL A 375 -9.25 5.36 -5.70
CA VAL A 375 -9.22 6.74 -6.22
C VAL A 375 -8.64 7.70 -5.17
N THR A 376 -9.00 7.57 -3.89
CA THR A 376 -8.43 8.42 -2.83
C THR A 376 -6.96 8.10 -2.57
N MET A 377 -6.51 6.86 -2.77
CA MET A 377 -5.08 6.51 -2.73
C MET A 377 -4.32 7.15 -3.89
N LEU A 378 -4.85 7.05 -5.11
CA LEU A 378 -4.30 7.71 -6.29
C LEU A 378 -4.26 9.24 -6.14
N ALA A 379 -5.27 9.84 -5.51
CA ALA A 379 -5.31 11.27 -5.20
C ALA A 379 -4.15 11.67 -4.29
N ALA A 380 -3.93 10.93 -3.20
CA ALA A 380 -2.81 11.16 -2.29
C ALA A 380 -1.45 11.03 -2.99
N MET A 381 -1.28 10.00 -3.85
CA MET A 381 -0.05 9.79 -4.62
C MET A 381 0.19 10.84 -5.71
N SER A 382 -0.87 11.50 -6.19
CA SER A 382 -0.78 12.55 -7.23
C SER A 382 -0.43 13.92 -6.65
N PHE A 383 -0.64 14.12 -5.36
CA PHE A 383 -0.34 15.36 -4.66
C PHE A 383 1.16 15.49 -4.42
N GLU A 384 1.78 16.55 -4.96
CA GLU A 384 3.20 16.83 -4.75
C GLU A 384 3.43 17.57 -3.41
N PRO A 385 4.10 16.98 -2.41
CA PRO A 385 4.25 17.60 -1.09
C PRO A 385 5.08 18.90 -1.11
N GLN A 386 5.93 19.06 -2.13
CA GLN A 386 6.78 20.24 -2.32
C GLN A 386 5.94 21.51 -2.51
N LEU A 387 4.73 21.39 -3.06
CA LEU A 387 3.82 22.51 -3.27
C LEU A 387 3.36 23.14 -1.96
N ILE A 388 3.40 22.42 -0.83
CA ILE A 388 3.09 22.96 0.51
C ILE A 388 4.07 24.09 0.90
N TRP A 389 5.29 24.04 0.37
CA TRP A 389 6.41 24.87 0.79
C TRP A 389 6.88 25.87 -0.27
N LYS A 390 6.34 25.79 -1.50
CA LYS A 390 6.72 26.64 -2.63
C LYS A 390 5.98 27.97 -2.51
N ASN A 391 6.65 28.98 -1.95
CA ASN A 391 6.15 30.34 -1.91
C ASN A 391 6.53 31.06 -3.22
N ILE A 392 5.55 31.32 -4.08
CA ILE A 392 5.74 32.04 -5.35
C ILE A 392 6.07 33.52 -5.10
N LYS A 393 5.69 34.10 -3.96
CA LYS A 393 5.93 35.53 -3.63
C LYS A 393 7.36 35.89 -3.30
N ASN A 394 8.29 34.93 -3.24
CA ASN A 394 9.72 35.21 -3.02
C ASN A 394 10.52 35.30 -4.33
N TYR A 395 9.85 35.23 -5.49
CA TYR A 395 10.47 35.35 -6.81
C TYR A 395 9.90 36.50 -7.66
N GLU A 396 9.10 37.40 -7.07
CA GLU A 396 8.64 38.66 -7.69
C GLU A 396 9.28 39.87 -7.01
#